data_AF-A0A9D7S4E3-F1
#
_entry.id   AF-A0A9D7S4E3-F1
#
_cell.length_a   1.000
_cell.length_b   1.000
_cell.length_c   1.000
_cell.angle_alpha   90.00
_cell.angle_beta   90.00
_cell.angle_gamma   90.00
#
_symmetry.space_group_name_H-M   'P 1'
#
loop_
_entity.id
_entity.type
_entity.pdbx_description
1 polymer ?
#
loop_
_entity_poly.entity_id
_entity_poly.type
_entity_poly.pdbx_seq_one_letter_code
_entity_poly.pdbx_strand_id
1 'polypeptide(L)'
;MLRLVRENAEAAGARLARAAARDLKNYRDNLPSGPDSGLKNVWEEICVQVQGEQSFFWDVYRDMAIGHLAGRVRALPAIRQRLLWIGSPGGMDWIDEHDESEDNTVTGTTVPTGDADEIANWLFDEHLIPLADRYGNRRIERYLEGNSEID
;
A
#
# COMPACT_ATOMS: atom_id res chain seq x y z
N MET A 1 4.79 -2.55 25.01
CA MET A 1 3.45 -2.38 24.40
C MET A 1 3.56 -2.04 22.92
N LEU A 2 4.36 -1.04 22.55
CA LEU A 2 4.57 -0.58 21.16
C LEU A 2 5.01 -1.69 20.18
N ARG A 3 5.91 -2.60 20.58
CA ARG A 3 6.36 -3.71 19.72
C ARG A 3 5.21 -4.61 19.25
N LEU A 4 4.29 -4.99 20.15
CA LEU A 4 3.17 -5.87 19.82
C LEU A 4 2.19 -5.18 18.87
N VAL A 5 1.96 -3.87 19.07
CA VAL A 5 1.10 -3.07 18.20
C VAL A 5 1.71 -3.00 16.80
N ARG A 6 3.01 -2.70 16.69
CA ARG A 6 3.73 -2.67 15.42
C ARG A 6 3.66 -4.01 14.70
N GLU A 7 4.01 -5.11 15.36
CA GLU A 7 3.93 -6.46 14.77
C GLU A 7 2.51 -6.81 14.27
N ASN A 8 1.47 -6.37 14.97
CA ASN A 8 0.08 -6.58 14.55
C ASN A 8 -0.33 -5.67 13.38
N ALA A 9 0.12 -4.42 13.36
CA ALA A 9 -0.10 -3.48 12.27
C ALA A 9 0.60 -3.95 11.00
N GLU A 10 1.86 -4.36 11.08
CA GLU A 10 2.67 -4.98 10.02
C GLU A 10 1.95 -6.21 9.42
N ALA A 11 1.51 -7.14 10.27
CA ALA A 11 0.80 -8.32 9.82
C ALA A 11 -0.56 -7.96 9.16
N ALA A 12 -1.24 -6.92 9.65
CA ALA A 12 -2.47 -6.42 9.06
C ALA A 12 -2.22 -5.73 7.71
N GLY A 13 -1.20 -4.89 7.62
CA GLY A 13 -0.81 -4.19 6.41
C GLY A 13 -0.40 -5.15 5.31
N ALA A 14 0.41 -6.16 5.62
CA ALA A 14 0.76 -7.21 4.68
C ALA A 14 -0.47 -7.99 4.16
N ARG A 15 -1.49 -8.21 4.99
CA ARG A 15 -2.76 -8.83 4.55
C ARG A 15 -3.56 -7.89 3.63
N LEU A 16 -3.60 -6.59 3.93
CA LEU A 16 -4.27 -5.60 3.10
C LEU A 16 -3.59 -5.43 1.75
N ALA A 17 -2.26 -5.36 1.70
CA ALA A 17 -1.49 -5.30 0.47
C ALA A 17 -1.73 -6.52 -0.43
N ARG A 18 -1.71 -7.73 0.13
CA ARG A 18 -2.06 -8.95 -0.63
C ARG A 18 -3.50 -8.94 -1.13
N ALA A 19 -4.41 -8.33 -0.39
CA ALA A 19 -5.80 -8.22 -0.81
C ALA A 19 -5.97 -7.15 -1.91
N ALA A 20 -5.31 -6.00 -1.80
CA ALA A 20 -5.25 -4.98 -2.85
C ALA A 20 -4.63 -5.53 -4.15
N ALA A 21 -3.53 -6.26 -4.05
CA ALA A 21 -2.92 -6.95 -5.19
C ALA A 21 -3.88 -7.94 -5.87
N ARG A 22 -4.74 -8.63 -5.10
CA ARG A 22 -5.77 -9.51 -5.68
C ARG A 22 -6.86 -8.72 -6.40
N ASP A 23 -7.27 -7.58 -5.88
CA ASP A 23 -8.25 -6.73 -6.54
C ASP A 23 -7.67 -6.17 -7.85
N LEU A 24 -6.44 -5.66 -7.82
CA LEU A 24 -5.73 -5.14 -8.99
C LEU A 24 -5.57 -6.20 -10.10
N LYS A 25 -5.48 -7.49 -9.76
CA LYS A 25 -5.48 -8.60 -10.75
C LYS A 25 -6.81 -8.79 -11.49
N ASN A 26 -7.91 -8.26 -10.95
CA ASN A 26 -9.22 -8.34 -11.56
C ASN A 26 -9.47 -7.19 -12.56
N TYR A 27 -8.63 -6.15 -12.58
CA TYR A 27 -8.70 -5.06 -13.56
C TYR A 27 -7.86 -5.43 -14.78
N ARG A 28 -8.53 -5.79 -15.87
CA ARG A 28 -7.92 -6.34 -17.09
C ARG A 28 -8.16 -5.52 -18.34
N ASP A 29 -9.13 -4.61 -18.29
CA ASP A 29 -9.56 -3.83 -19.44
C ASP A 29 -8.83 -2.49 -19.48
N ASN A 30 -8.59 -1.97 -20.69
CA ASN A 30 -7.98 -0.66 -20.94
C ASN A 30 -6.65 -0.44 -20.17
N LEU A 31 -5.77 -1.45 -20.16
CA LEU A 31 -4.45 -1.32 -19.55
C LEU A 31 -3.66 -0.18 -20.23
N PRO A 32 -3.04 0.73 -19.47
CA PRO A 32 -2.33 1.88 -20.07
C PRO A 32 -1.15 1.48 -20.97
N SER A 33 -0.53 0.32 -20.74
CA SER A 33 0.51 -0.22 -21.64
C SER A 33 -0.02 -0.68 -23.00
N GLY A 34 -1.34 -0.74 -23.18
CA GLY A 34 -1.98 -1.18 -24.40
C GLY A 34 -2.06 -2.71 -24.55
N PRO A 35 -2.77 -3.20 -25.59
CA PRO A 35 -3.02 -4.63 -25.79
C PRO A 35 -1.77 -5.42 -26.19
N ASP A 36 -0.74 -4.76 -26.72
CA ASP A 36 0.45 -5.39 -27.28
C ASP A 36 1.55 -5.65 -26.24
N SER A 37 1.43 -5.10 -25.03
CA SER A 37 2.41 -5.29 -23.94
C SER A 37 2.54 -6.74 -23.48
N GLY A 38 1.50 -7.54 -23.70
CA GLY A 38 1.42 -8.93 -23.22
C GLY A 38 1.15 -9.06 -21.71
N LEU A 39 1.02 -7.95 -20.98
CA LEU A 39 0.53 -7.91 -19.59
C LEU A 39 -0.99 -8.11 -19.56
N LYS A 40 -1.51 -8.66 -18.46
CA LYS A 40 -2.92 -9.10 -18.37
C LYS A 40 -3.78 -8.37 -17.37
N ASN A 41 -3.19 -7.58 -16.48
CA ASN A 41 -3.93 -6.86 -15.46
C ASN A 41 -3.06 -5.74 -14.87
N VAL A 42 -3.72 -4.81 -14.17
CA VAL A 42 -3.08 -3.67 -13.50
C VAL A 42 -2.03 -4.10 -12.48
N TRP A 43 -2.18 -5.25 -11.82
CA TRP A 43 -1.14 -5.74 -10.92
C TRP A 43 0.16 -6.10 -11.65
N GLU A 44 0.08 -6.72 -12.83
CA GLU A 44 1.26 -6.98 -13.66
C GLU A 44 1.92 -5.69 -14.16
N GLU A 45 1.13 -4.66 -14.50
CA GLU A 45 1.64 -3.30 -14.80
C GLU A 45 2.44 -2.74 -13.63
N ILE A 46 1.86 -2.74 -12.42
CA ILE A 46 2.55 -2.23 -11.23
C ILE A 46 3.86 -2.99 -10.98
N CYS A 47 3.87 -4.32 -11.17
CA CYS A 47 5.08 -5.12 -10.98
C CYS A 47 6.20 -4.73 -11.94
N VAL A 48 5.91 -4.55 -13.24
CA VAL A 48 6.96 -4.15 -14.21
C VAL A 48 7.46 -2.73 -13.94
N GLN A 49 6.58 -1.81 -13.51
CA GLN A 49 6.96 -0.44 -13.18
C GLN A 49 7.86 -0.37 -11.94
N VAL A 50 7.63 -1.24 -10.95
CA VAL A 50 8.45 -1.33 -9.75
C VAL A 50 9.80 -2.00 -10.03
N GLN A 51 9.83 -3.04 -10.87
CA GLN A 51 11.03 -3.86 -11.11
C GLN A 51 11.96 -3.34 -12.22
N GLY A 52 11.41 -2.68 -13.25
CA GLY A 52 12.15 -2.26 -14.43
C GLY A 52 12.59 -0.81 -14.33
N GLU A 53 11.63 0.10 -14.23
CA GLU A 53 11.74 1.53 -13.93
C GLU A 53 10.34 2.15 -14.08
N GLN A 54 10.05 3.20 -13.32
CA GLN A 54 8.76 3.88 -13.34
C GLN A 54 8.61 4.71 -14.63
N SER A 55 7.57 4.44 -15.41
CA SER A 55 7.19 5.20 -16.59
C SER A 55 6.45 6.50 -16.24
N PHE A 56 6.18 7.33 -17.26
CA PHE A 56 5.36 8.53 -17.16
C PHE A 56 3.96 8.29 -16.55
N PHE A 57 3.42 7.07 -16.64
CA PHE A 57 2.10 6.73 -16.08
C PHE A 57 2.15 6.23 -14.64
N TRP A 58 3.31 6.26 -13.98
CA TRP A 58 3.48 5.74 -12.63
C TRP A 58 2.45 6.29 -11.63
N ASP A 59 2.21 7.60 -11.66
CA ASP A 59 1.24 8.24 -10.75
C ASP A 59 -0.16 7.66 -10.89
N VAL A 60 -0.59 7.29 -12.11
CA VAL A 60 -1.89 6.64 -12.35
C VAL A 60 -1.97 5.28 -11.67
N TYR A 61 -0.88 4.50 -11.75
CA TYR A 61 -0.81 3.19 -11.10
C TYR A 61 -0.75 3.31 -9.58
N ARG A 62 0.00 4.30 -9.07
CA ARG A 62 0.10 4.64 -7.66
C ARG A 62 -1.26 5.02 -7.09
N ASP A 63 -1.98 5.93 -7.74
CA ASP A 63 -3.30 6.39 -7.30
C ASP A 63 -4.34 5.27 -7.27
N MET A 64 -4.32 4.38 -8.28
CA MET A 64 -5.17 3.18 -8.26
C MET A 64 -4.85 2.30 -7.07
N ALA A 65 -3.58 1.98 -6.84
CA ALA A 65 -3.16 1.12 -5.74
C ALA A 65 -3.51 1.71 -4.36
N ILE A 66 -3.25 3.01 -4.16
CA ILE A 66 -3.60 3.72 -2.91
C ILE A 66 -5.12 3.77 -2.73
N GLY A 67 -5.89 4.08 -3.77
CA GLY A 67 -7.35 4.05 -3.70
C GLY A 67 -7.90 2.69 -3.26
N HIS A 68 -7.33 1.59 -3.78
CA HIS A 68 -7.68 0.24 -3.36
C HIS A 68 -7.31 -0.07 -1.91
N LEU A 69 -6.15 0.39 -1.45
CA LEU A 69 -5.72 0.25 -0.06
C LEU A 69 -6.61 1.07 0.88
N ALA A 70 -6.86 2.33 0.57
CA ALA A 70 -7.68 3.24 1.36
C ALA A 70 -9.12 2.74 1.46
N GLY A 71 -9.69 2.26 0.35
CA GLY A 71 -11.01 1.61 0.34
C GLY A 71 -11.08 0.41 1.29
N ARG A 72 -10.01 -0.39 1.36
CA ARG A 72 -9.92 -1.48 2.34
C ARG A 72 -9.77 -1.01 3.77
N VAL A 73 -8.95 0.01 4.03
CA VAL A 73 -8.77 0.58 5.38
C VAL A 73 -10.12 1.09 5.90
N ARG A 74 -10.86 1.86 5.09
CA ARG A 74 -12.20 2.37 5.44
C ARG A 74 -13.20 1.26 5.75
N ALA A 75 -13.09 0.10 5.08
CA ALA A 75 -13.96 -1.04 5.28
C ALA A 75 -13.65 -1.84 6.57
N LEU A 76 -12.53 -1.59 7.24
CA LEU A 76 -12.19 -2.27 8.49
C LEU A 76 -13.02 -1.75 9.67
N PRO A 77 -13.26 -2.58 10.70
CA PRO A 77 -13.77 -2.09 11.98
C PRO A 77 -12.87 -1.00 12.57
N ALA A 78 -13.45 0.00 13.26
CA ALA A 78 -12.72 1.14 13.80
C ALA A 78 -11.51 0.76 14.69
N ILE A 79 -11.58 -0.36 15.42
CA ILE A 79 -10.45 -0.85 16.22
C ILE A 79 -9.26 -1.30 15.36
N ARG A 80 -9.52 -1.84 14.16
CA ARG A 80 -8.49 -2.24 13.21
C ARG A 80 -7.93 -1.05 12.45
N GLN A 81 -8.74 -0.02 12.18
CA GLN A 81 -8.24 1.25 11.66
C GLN A 81 -7.28 1.90 12.65
N ARG A 82 -7.67 2.01 13.93
CA ARG A 82 -6.80 2.49 15.02
C ARG A 82 -5.50 1.69 15.16
N LEU A 83 -5.57 0.37 15.05
CA LEU A 83 -4.38 -0.48 15.08
C LEU A 83 -3.40 -0.12 13.96
N LEU A 84 -3.90 0.13 12.75
CA LEU A 84 -3.07 0.54 11.62
C LEU A 84 -2.53 1.95 11.81
N TRP A 85 -3.36 2.88 12.28
CA TRP A 85 -2.95 4.25 12.58
C TRP A 85 -1.79 4.27 13.58
N ILE A 86 -1.96 3.67 14.76
CA ILE A 86 -0.89 3.60 15.78
C ILE A 86 0.37 2.90 15.24
N GLY A 87 0.21 2.00 14.26
CA GLY A 87 1.33 1.30 13.64
C GLY A 87 2.03 2.08 12.51
N SER A 88 1.41 3.14 11.99
CA SER A 88 1.94 3.96 10.91
C SER A 88 2.77 5.13 11.44
N PRO A 89 3.65 5.73 10.63
CA PRO A 89 4.44 6.90 11.03
C PRO A 89 3.58 8.04 11.61
N GLY A 90 2.53 8.46 10.90
CA GLY A 90 1.67 9.55 11.38
C GLY A 90 0.94 9.28 12.71
N GLY A 91 0.58 8.02 12.99
CA GLY A 91 0.00 7.71 14.29
C GLY A 91 1.02 7.60 15.42
N MET A 92 2.28 7.26 15.10
CA MET A 92 3.37 7.35 16.08
C MET A 92 3.70 8.82 16.37
N ASP A 93 3.79 9.66 15.35
CA ASP A 93 3.98 11.11 15.52
C ASP A 93 2.85 11.71 16.38
N TRP A 94 1.60 11.33 16.11
CA TRP A 94 0.46 11.75 16.93
C TRP A 94 0.57 11.29 18.40
N ILE A 95 1.06 10.07 18.65
CA ILE A 95 1.25 9.56 20.02
C ILE A 95 2.33 10.37 20.73
N ASP A 96 3.47 10.59 20.08
CA ASP A 96 4.59 11.32 20.67
C ASP A 96 4.17 12.76 21.02
N GLU A 97 3.42 13.43 20.15
CA GLU A 97 2.85 14.77 20.40
C GLU A 97 1.87 14.83 21.58
N HIS A 98 1.18 13.73 21.89
CA HIS A 98 0.12 13.69 22.90
C HIS A 98 0.52 12.97 24.21
N ASP A 99 1.65 12.26 24.24
CA ASP A 99 2.23 11.64 25.45
C ASP A 99 2.99 12.68 26.31
N GLU A 100 3.47 13.78 25.71
CA GLU A 100 4.24 14.84 26.39
C GLU A 100 3.38 15.87 27.17
N SER A 101 2.06 15.68 27.27
CA SER A 101 1.21 16.60 28.04
C SER A 101 1.35 16.38 29.56
N GLU A 102 2.07 17.28 30.25
CA GLU A 102 2.27 17.27 31.72
C GLU A 102 0.96 17.45 32.54
N ASP A 103 -0.16 17.77 31.88
CA ASP A 103 -1.48 17.83 32.50
C ASP A 103 -2.13 16.45 32.50
N ASN A 104 -1.86 15.70 33.58
CA ASN A 104 -2.35 14.34 33.84
C ASN A 104 -3.88 14.28 34.07
N THR A 105 -4.65 15.18 33.47
CA THR A 105 -6.11 15.15 33.37
C THR A 105 -6.60 14.39 32.12
N VAL A 106 -5.72 13.66 31.41
CA VAL A 106 -6.07 12.79 30.27
C VAL A 106 -6.82 11.53 30.72
N THR A 107 -7.95 11.71 31.37
CA THR A 107 -9.04 10.73 31.37
C THR A 107 -9.92 11.02 30.16
N GLY A 108 -9.48 10.68 28.94
CA GLY A 108 -10.44 10.68 27.82
C GLY A 108 -9.95 10.76 26.37
N THR A 109 -8.68 11.06 26.07
CA THR A 109 -8.26 11.18 24.66
C THR A 109 -8.31 9.82 23.99
N THR A 110 -9.31 9.64 23.14
CA THR A 110 -9.52 8.39 22.40
C THR A 110 -8.65 8.48 21.16
N VAL A 111 -7.67 7.58 21.01
CA VAL A 111 -6.82 7.53 19.82
C VAL A 111 -7.68 7.55 18.55
N PRO A 112 -7.43 8.45 17.58
CA PRO A 112 -8.23 8.53 16.36
C PRO A 112 -8.00 7.30 15.47
N THR A 113 -8.93 7.04 14.56
CA THR A 113 -8.78 5.98 13.54
C THR A 113 -7.71 6.28 12.49
N GLY A 114 -7.18 7.50 12.46
CA GLY A 114 -6.28 8.01 11.42
C GLY A 114 -7.02 8.36 10.13
N ASP A 115 -6.32 9.07 9.24
CA ASP A 115 -6.78 9.26 7.86
C ASP A 115 -6.51 8.00 7.03
N ALA A 116 -7.51 7.54 6.28
CA ALA A 116 -7.41 6.29 5.54
C ALA A 116 -6.48 6.38 4.33
N ASP A 117 -6.34 7.57 3.73
CA ASP A 117 -5.43 7.78 2.61
C ASP A 117 -3.99 7.87 3.12
N GLU A 118 -3.75 8.50 4.26
CA GLU A 118 -2.43 8.50 4.92
C GLU A 118 -1.97 7.09 5.29
N ILE A 119 -2.83 6.30 5.93
CA ILE A 119 -2.55 4.88 6.21
C ILE A 119 -2.30 4.13 4.89
N ALA A 120 -3.08 4.39 3.84
CA ALA A 120 -2.91 3.73 2.55
C ALA A 120 -1.58 4.06 1.86
N ASN A 121 -1.08 5.30 1.99
CA ASN A 121 0.25 5.68 1.50
C ASN A 121 1.34 4.86 2.21
N TRP A 122 1.29 4.79 3.54
CA TRP A 122 2.22 3.95 4.31
C TRP A 122 2.15 2.47 3.90
N LEU A 123 0.93 1.92 3.76
CA LEU A 123 0.73 0.54 3.31
C LEU A 123 1.24 0.30 1.88
N PHE A 124 1.16 1.30 1.01
CA PHE A 124 1.65 1.24 -0.35
C PHE A 124 3.17 1.08 -0.35
N ASP A 125 3.87 1.96 0.35
CA ASP A 125 5.34 1.99 0.40
C ASP A 125 5.91 0.78 1.15
N GLU A 126 5.39 0.45 2.33
CA GLU A 126 5.98 -0.58 3.20
C GLU A 126 5.55 -2.01 2.86
N HIS A 127 4.47 -2.19 2.10
CA HIS A 127 3.94 -3.54 1.85
C HIS A 127 3.61 -3.83 0.40
N LEU A 128 2.94 -2.92 -0.31
CA LEU A 128 2.51 -3.19 -1.68
C LEU A 128 3.70 -3.12 -2.65
N ILE A 129 4.56 -2.12 -2.53
CA ILE A 129 5.78 -1.99 -3.34
C ILE A 129 6.70 -3.20 -3.16
N PRO A 130 7.09 -3.62 -1.93
CA PRO A 130 7.89 -4.84 -1.75
C PRO A 130 7.19 -6.11 -2.24
N LEU A 131 5.85 -6.15 -2.24
CA LEU A 131 5.11 -7.28 -2.79
C LEU A 131 5.18 -7.30 -4.32
N ALA A 132 5.11 -6.15 -4.97
CA ALA A 132 5.23 -5.99 -6.43
C ALA A 132 6.64 -6.31 -6.90
N ASP A 133 7.66 -5.79 -6.21
CA ASP A 133 9.08 -6.04 -6.49
C ASP A 133 9.42 -7.53 -6.53
N ARG A 134 8.86 -8.32 -5.60
CA ARG A 134 9.10 -9.77 -5.53
C ARG A 134 8.18 -10.62 -6.41
N TYR A 135 7.20 -10.02 -7.09
CA TYR A 135 6.22 -10.77 -7.86
C TYR A 135 6.69 -11.00 -9.29
N GLY A 136 7.02 -12.25 -9.63
CA GLY A 136 7.41 -12.63 -10.98
C GLY A 136 6.39 -13.53 -11.68
N ASN A 137 6.31 -13.40 -12.99
CA ASN A 137 5.80 -14.44 -13.88
C ASN A 137 6.35 -14.25 -15.30
N ARG A 138 6.19 -15.25 -16.16
CA ARG A 138 6.73 -15.25 -17.53
C ARG A 138 6.31 -14.06 -18.41
N ARG A 139 5.19 -13.39 -18.12
CA ARG A 139 4.78 -12.17 -18.85
C ARG A 139 5.58 -10.95 -18.40
N ILE A 140 5.79 -10.81 -17.08
CA ILE A 140 6.61 -9.76 -16.48
C ILE A 140 8.06 -9.92 -16.94
N GLU A 141 8.61 -11.13 -16.86
CA GLU A 141 9.98 -11.44 -17.32
C GLU A 141 10.19 -11.00 -18.77
N ARG A 142 9.32 -11.46 -19.68
CA ARG A 142 9.41 -11.08 -21.11
C ARG A 142 9.26 -9.58 -21.34
N TYR A 143 8.41 -8.91 -20.57
CA TYR A 143 8.23 -7.46 -20.70
C TYR A 143 9.51 -6.71 -20.31
N LEU A 144 10.13 -7.10 -19.20
CA LEU A 144 11.38 -6.50 -18.72
C LEU A 144 12.56 -6.79 -19.66
N GLU A 145 12.69 -8.04 -20.14
CA GLU A 145 13.70 -8.42 -21.13
C GLU A 145 13.57 -7.60 -22.42
N GLY A 146 12.35 -7.45 -22.95
CA GLY A 146 12.10 -6.69 -24.19
C GLY A 146 12.39 -5.19 -24.07
N ASN A 147 12.29 -4.61 -22.87
CA ASN A 147 12.68 -3.22 -22.64
C ASN A 147 14.19 -3.05 -22.44
N SER A 148 14.88 -4.06 -21.92
CA SER A 148 16.35 -4.02 -21.71
C SER A 148 17.18 -4.04 -23.00
N GLU A 149 16.58 -4.39 -24.14
CA GLU A 149 17.25 -4.39 -25.46
C GLU A 149 17.22 -3.03 -26.17
N ILE A 150 16.49 -2.04 -25.61
CA ILE A 150 16.28 -0.72 -26.23
C ILE A 150 17.18 0.38 -25.61
N ASP A 151 17.83 0.09 -24.48
CA ASP A 151 18.82 0.96 -23.81
C ASP A 151 20.27 0.66 -24.25
#